data_AF-A0A497NSB2-F1
#
_entry.id   AF-A0A497NSB2-F1
#
_cell.length_a   1.000
_cell.length_b   1.000
_cell.length_c   1.000
_cell.angle_alpha   90.00
_cell.angle_beta   90.00
_cell.angle_gamma   90.00
#
_symmetry.space_group_name_H-M   'P 1'
#
loop_
_entity.id
_entity.type
_entity.pdbx_description
1 polymer ?
#
loop_
_entity_poly.entity_id
_entity_poly.type
_entity_poly.pdbx_seq_one_letter_code
_entity_poly.pdbx_strand_id
1 'polypeptide(L)'
;MTVPLVLMTRFFQLIRERKFAEAERILERIRARMSEDDGRREFNRGYLDALNGILLSFKSGSSGSYEFFCNLDLNDISALKRHYEDFKRYARGR
;
A
#
# COMPACT_ATOMS: atom_id res chain seq x y z
N MET A 1 8.00 8.65 -10.75
CA MET A 1 7.30 8.09 -9.57
C MET A 1 8.26 7.75 -8.45
N THR A 2 8.30 8.59 -7.43
CA THR A 2 8.89 8.28 -6.13
C THR A 2 7.83 8.57 -5.08
N VAL A 3 6.83 7.69 -4.97
CA VAL A 3 6.10 7.66 -3.70
C VAL A 3 7.15 7.28 -2.67
N PRO A 4 7.40 8.10 -1.64
CA PRO A 4 8.49 7.85 -0.73
C PRO A 4 8.28 6.48 -0.09
N LEU A 5 9.26 5.57 -0.26
CA LEU A 5 9.23 4.23 0.33
C LEU A 5 8.95 4.29 1.84
N VAL A 6 9.38 5.39 2.47
CA VAL A 6 9.10 5.72 3.88
C VAL A 6 7.60 5.86 4.19
N LEU A 7 6.78 6.45 3.31
CA LEU A 7 5.33 6.56 3.53
C LEU A 7 4.67 5.19 3.44
N MET A 8 5.07 4.37 2.46
CA MET A 8 4.56 2.99 2.34
C MET A 8 4.92 2.17 3.57
N THR A 9 6.21 2.19 3.94
CA THR A 9 6.71 1.46 5.12
C THR A 9 5.95 1.88 6.38
N ARG A 10 5.75 3.19 6.56
CA ARG A 10 5.02 3.72 7.72
C ARG A 10 3.55 3.30 7.70
N PHE A 11 2.88 3.34 6.55
CA PHE A 11 1.49 2.88 6.41
C PHE A 11 1.32 1.44 6.90
N PHE A 12 2.17 0.54 6.41
CA PHE A 12 2.08 -0.88 6.78
C PHE A 12 2.45 -1.13 8.25
N GLN A 13 3.45 -0.45 8.79
CA GLN A 13 3.78 -0.52 10.23
C GLN A 13 2.57 -0.15 11.10
N LEU A 14 1.83 0.90 10.73
CA LEU A 14 0.67 1.36 11.48
C LEU A 14 -0.51 0.39 11.38
N ILE A 15 -0.74 -0.25 10.22
CA ILE A 15 -1.74 -1.31 10.08
C ILE A 15 -1.40 -2.48 11.03
N ARG A 16 -0.14 -2.91 11.05
CA ARG A 16 0.33 -3.99 11.93
C ARG A 16 0.15 -3.67 13.41
N GLU A 17 0.50 -2.45 13.81
CA GLU A 17 0.32 -1.94 15.17
C GLU A 17 -1.16 -1.66 15.51
N ARG A 18 -2.09 -1.93 14.57
CA ARG A 18 -3.53 -1.64 14.68
C ARG A 18 -3.84 -0.16 14.94
N LYS A 19 -2.91 0.73 14.58
CA LYS A 19 -3.06 2.19 14.65
C LYS A 19 -3.77 2.71 13.40
N PHE A 20 -5.00 2.26 13.18
CA PHE A 20 -5.74 2.49 11.94
C PHE A 20 -5.97 3.97 11.62
N ALA A 21 -6.25 4.79 12.62
CA ALA A 21 -6.43 6.24 12.43
C ALA A 21 -5.16 6.92 11.92
N GLU A 22 -3.97 6.46 12.35
CA GLU A 22 -2.70 6.96 11.82
C GLU A 22 -2.43 6.40 10.42
N ALA A 23 -2.77 5.13 10.17
CA ALA A 23 -2.64 4.52 8.86
C ALA A 23 -3.49 5.24 7.80
N GLU A 24 -4.74 5.59 8.13
CA GLU A 24 -5.64 6.41 7.30
C GLU A 24 -4.99 7.76 6.93
N ARG A 25 -4.36 8.45 7.91
CA ARG A 25 -3.65 9.72 7.66
C ARG A 25 -2.46 9.56 6.71
N ILE A 26 -1.73 8.44 6.79
CA ILE A 26 -0.63 8.17 5.87
C ILE A 26 -1.15 7.83 4.48
N LEU A 27 -2.26 7.08 4.38
CA LEU A 27 -2.90 6.76 3.10
C LEU A 27 -3.31 8.02 2.33
N GLU A 28 -3.88 9.01 3.02
CA GLU A 28 -4.24 10.29 2.40
C GLU A 28 -3.00 11.08 1.93
N ARG A 29 -1.87 10.99 2.64
CA ARG A 29 -0.60 11.58 2.18
C ARG A 29 -0.07 10.88 0.93
N ILE A 30 -0.18 9.55 0.88
CA ILE A 30 0.20 8.76 -0.30
C ILE A 30 -0.69 9.17 -1.49
N ARG A 31 -2.00 9.30 -1.26
CA ARG A 31 -2.98 9.74 -2.26
C ARG A 31 -2.64 11.11 -2.82
N ALA A 32 -2.40 12.10 -1.96
CA ALA A 32 -2.03 13.45 -2.39
C ALA A 32 -0.79 13.43 -3.31
N ARG A 33 0.26 12.70 -2.90
CA ARG A 33 1.51 12.56 -3.69
C ARG A 33 1.30 11.85 -5.03
N MET A 34 0.36 10.93 -5.11
CA MET A 34 0.02 10.22 -6.35
C MET A 34 -0.89 11.03 -7.27
N SER A 35 -1.70 11.94 -6.72
CA SER A 35 -2.53 12.86 -7.51
C SER A 35 -1.73 13.95 -8.21
N GLU A 36 -0.52 14.25 -7.74
CA GLU A 36 0.41 15.19 -8.37
C GLU A 36 1.08 14.62 -9.65
N ASP A 37 1.00 13.31 -9.91
CA ASP A 37 1.62 12.62 -11.07
C ASP A 37 0.55 12.33 -12.15
N ASP A 38 0.39 13.25 -13.11
CA ASP A 38 -0.68 13.23 -14.12
C ASP A 38 -0.61 12.02 -15.09
N GLY A 39 0.59 11.50 -15.35
CA GLY A 39 0.82 10.46 -16.35
C GLY A 39 0.48 9.02 -15.92
N ARG A 40 0.04 8.77 -14.68
CA ARG A 40 -0.23 7.41 -14.15
C ARG A 40 -1.53 7.29 -13.37
N ARG A 41 -2.51 8.14 -13.68
CA ARG A 41 -3.76 8.29 -12.93
C ARG A 41 -4.50 6.97 -12.65
N GLU A 42 -4.64 6.10 -13.65
CA GLU A 42 -5.35 4.81 -13.49
C GLU A 42 -4.57 3.82 -12.63
N PHE A 43 -3.25 3.72 -12.84
CA PHE A 43 -2.37 2.90 -12.01
C PHE A 43 -2.39 3.35 -10.55
N ASN A 44 -2.28 4.66 -10.33
CA ASN A 44 -2.31 5.25 -8.99
C ASN A 44 -3.64 4.96 -8.29
N ARG A 45 -4.75 5.08 -9.02
CA ARG A 45 -6.08 4.75 -8.51
C ARG A 45 -6.16 3.28 -8.07
N GLY A 46 -5.79 2.34 -8.95
CA GLY A 46 -5.84 0.91 -8.62
C GLY A 46 -4.95 0.54 -7.43
N TYR A 47 -3.78 1.16 -7.30
CA TYR A 47 -2.89 0.94 -6.16
C TYR A 47 -3.45 1.52 -4.86
N LEU A 48 -4.04 2.72 -4.89
CA LEU A 48 -4.70 3.33 -3.73
C LEU A 48 -5.91 2.51 -3.27
N ASP A 49 -6.70 2.00 -4.22
CA ASP A 49 -7.83 1.11 -3.92
C ASP A 49 -7.34 -0.17 -3.23
N ALA A 50 -6.22 -0.74 -3.68
CA ALA A 50 -5.59 -1.90 -3.04
C ALA A 50 -5.13 -1.58 -1.60
N LEU A 51 -4.43 -0.45 -1.38
CA LEU A 51 -4.01 -0.04 -0.03
C LEU A 51 -5.21 0.16 0.91
N ASN A 52 -6.28 0.78 0.43
CA ASN A 52 -7.50 0.96 1.20
C ASN A 52 -8.17 -0.38 1.54
N GLY A 53 -8.19 -1.33 0.59
CA GLY A 53 -8.67 -2.69 0.82
C GLY A 53 -7.95 -3.39 1.97
N ILE A 54 -6.61 -3.29 2.01
CA ILE A 54 -5.80 -3.86 3.11
C ILE A 54 -6.22 -3.27 4.45
N LEU A 55 -6.29 -1.95 4.52
CA LEU A 55 -6.67 -1.24 5.75
C LEU A 55 -8.03 -1.73 6.26
N LEU A 56 -9.02 -1.85 5.39
CA LEU A 56 -10.36 -2.32 5.75
C LEU A 56 -10.37 -3.79 6.20
N SER A 57 -9.63 -4.67 5.52
CA SER A 57 -9.50 -6.08 5.92
C SER A 57 -8.91 -6.24 7.33
N PHE A 58 -7.84 -5.49 7.63
CA PHE A 58 -7.23 -5.53 8.97
C PHE A 58 -8.12 -4.88 10.04
N LYS A 59 -8.84 -3.79 9.71
CA LYS A 59 -9.76 -3.09 10.63
C LYS A 59 -10.98 -3.93 10.99
N SER A 60 -11.49 -4.73 10.04
CA SER A 60 -12.65 -5.61 10.22
C SER A 60 -12.35 -6.93 10.95
N GLY A 61 -11.09 -7.20 11.30
CA GLY A 61 -10.71 -8.43 11.99
C GLY A 61 -10.78 -9.69 11.13
N SER A 62 -11.08 -9.55 9.82
CA SER A 62 -10.91 -10.62 8.84
C SER A 62 -9.41 -10.79 8.57
N SER A 63 -8.74 -11.53 9.43
CA SER A 63 -7.34 -11.93 9.25
C SER A 63 -7.13 -12.89 8.07
N GLY A 64 -8.17 -13.22 7.30
CA GLY A 64 -8.18 -14.34 6.35
C GLY A 64 -8.48 -14.00 4.88
N SER A 65 -8.66 -12.75 4.47
CA SER A 65 -9.13 -12.46 3.09
C SER A 65 -8.17 -11.70 2.18
N TYR A 66 -6.89 -11.55 2.56
CA TYR A 66 -5.89 -11.00 1.64
C TYR A 66 -4.57 -11.79 1.72
N GLU A 67 -4.61 -13.04 1.26
CA GLU A 67 -3.44 -13.94 1.13
C GLU A 67 -2.27 -13.29 0.37
N PHE A 68 -2.54 -12.29 -0.47
CA PHE A 68 -1.52 -11.51 -1.19
C PHE A 68 -0.54 -10.77 -0.24
N PHE A 69 -0.95 -10.45 0.99
CA PHE A 69 -0.09 -9.80 2.00
C PHE A 69 0.34 -10.74 3.14
N CYS A 70 -0.10 -12.00 3.18
CA CYS A 70 0.34 -12.95 4.19
C CYS A 70 1.85 -13.27 4.09
N ASN A 71 2.48 -13.02 2.94
CA ASN A 71 3.93 -13.12 2.74
C ASN A 71 4.67 -11.79 2.88
N LEU A 72 3.98 -10.69 3.20
CA LEU A 72 4.61 -9.38 3.34
C LEU A 72 5.22 -9.28 4.75
N ASP A 73 6.50 -9.63 4.88
CA ASP A 73 7.24 -9.26 6.08
C ASP A 73 7.39 -7.73 6.11
N LEU A 74 6.59 -7.10 6.96
CA LEU A 74 6.58 -5.65 7.15
C LEU A 74 7.84 -5.11 7.83
N ASN A 75 8.72 -5.99 8.32
CA ASN A 75 10.06 -5.63 8.78
C ASN A 75 11.11 -5.70 7.67
N ASP A 76 10.84 -6.40 6.57
CA ASP A 76 11.75 -6.51 5.43
C ASP A 76 11.42 -5.45 4.37
N ILE A 77 12.11 -4.32 4.47
CA ILE A 77 12.03 -3.20 3.50
C ILE A 77 12.36 -3.69 2.08
N SER A 78 13.21 -4.71 1.93
CA SER A 78 13.55 -5.30 0.63
C SER A 78 12.39 -6.10 0.07
N ALA A 79 11.69 -6.86 0.90
CA ALA A 79 10.44 -7.54 0.52
C ALA A 79 9.37 -6.53 0.11
N LEU A 80 9.22 -5.43 0.88
CA LEU A 80 8.27 -4.36 0.55
C LEU A 80 8.58 -3.70 -0.79
N LYS A 81 9.85 -3.42 -1.05
CA LYS A 81 10.32 -2.86 -2.33
C LYS A 81 10.10 -3.84 -3.49
N ARG A 82 10.36 -5.13 -3.27
CA ARG A 82 10.14 -6.19 -4.27
C ARG A 82 8.66 -6.33 -4.61
N HIS A 83 7.78 -6.33 -3.62
CA HIS A 83 6.33 -6.33 -3.84
C HIS A 83 5.85 -5.11 -4.62
N TYR A 84 6.40 -3.92 -4.34
CA TYR A 84 6.08 -2.72 -5.10
C TYR A 84 6.53 -2.82 -6.57
N GLU A 85 7.72 -3.36 -6.82
CA GLU A 85 8.23 -3.59 -8.18
C GLU A 85 7.47 -4.70 -8.91
N ASP A 86 7.09 -5.78 -8.22
CA ASP A 86 6.23 -6.83 -8.75
C ASP A 86 4.85 -6.28 -9.13
N PHE A 87 4.24 -5.47 -8.26
CA PHE A 87 2.98 -4.79 -8.56
C PHE A 87 3.08 -3.89 -9.80
N LYS A 88 4.16 -3.09 -9.92
CA LYS A 88 4.44 -2.31 -11.13
C LYS A 88 4.58 -3.19 -12.37
N ARG A 89 5.23 -4.35 -12.25
CA ARG A 89 5.47 -5.28 -13.36
C ARG A 89 4.16 -5.90 -13.84
N TYR A 90 3.31 -6.36 -12.92
CA TYR A 90 2.00 -6.91 -13.24
C TYR A 90 1.06 -5.86 -13.85
N ALA A 91 1.12 -4.61 -13.37
CA ALA A 91 0.29 -3.54 -13.91
C ALA A 91 0.74 -3.03 -15.30
N ARG A 92 2.00 -3.25 -15.68
CA ARG A 92 2.52 -2.91 -17.02
C ARG A 92 2.33 -4.02 -18.07
N GLY A 93 1.94 -5.21 -17.65
CA GLY A 93 1.84 -6.40 -18.49
C GLY A 93 0.49 -6.60 -19.17
N ARG A 94 -0.33 -5.55 -19.33
CA ARG A 94 -1.65 -5.65 -19.96
C ARG A 94 -1.86 -4.54 -20.97
#